data_AF-Q10F26-F1
#
_entry.id   AF-Q10F26-F1
#
_cell.length_a   1.000
_cell.length_b   1.000
_cell.length_c   1.000
_cell.angle_alpha   90.00
_cell.angle_beta   90.00
_cell.angle_gamma   90.00
#
_symmetry.space_group_name_H-M   'P 1'
#
loop_
_entity.id
_entity.type
_entity.pdbx_description
1 polymer ?
#
loop_
_entity_poly.entity_id
_entity_poly.type
_entity_poly.pdbx_seq_one_letter_code
_entity_poly.pdbx_strand_id
1 'polypeptide(L)'
;MSVPPASHRQVSLRGSSAREITRDALLQKVSEERQLRSHLRRAAAAALSIQRVWRRYSVIRIVSEQLHEEWEALINQPDINLTKQWISSMMLRPFLFFVTQPSSWYKGQQDKTLNSISACFKIILNSINSMGMPFS
;
A
#
# COMPACT_ATOMS: atom_id res chain seq x y z
N MET A 1 74.51 20.13 30.88
CA MET A 1 73.54 19.04 31.15
C MET A 1 72.17 19.68 31.30
N SER A 2 71.38 19.70 30.22
CA SER A 2 70.11 20.43 30.19
C SER A 2 68.98 19.47 30.54
N VAL A 3 68.35 19.67 31.69
CA VAL A 3 67.25 18.86 32.20
C VAL A 3 66.04 18.99 31.25
N PRO A 4 65.49 17.90 30.71
CA PRO A 4 64.34 17.97 29.81
C PRO A 4 63.10 18.50 30.56
N PRO A 5 62.26 19.33 29.90
CA PRO A 5 61.12 19.97 30.53
C PRO A 5 60.14 18.92 31.05
N ALA A 6 59.79 19.06 32.32
CA ALA A 6 58.84 18.22 33.03
C ALA A 6 57.56 18.08 32.19
N SER A 7 57.33 16.88 31.65
CA SER A 7 56.06 16.53 31.04
C SER A 7 54.97 16.86 32.05
N HIS A 8 54.13 17.85 31.73
CA HIS A 8 52.99 18.26 32.53
C HIS A 8 52.02 17.07 32.62
N ARG A 9 52.29 16.17 33.57
CA ARG A 9 51.55 14.94 33.79
C ARG A 9 50.23 15.37 34.40
N GLN A 10 49.19 15.41 33.58
CA GLN A 10 47.84 15.77 34.00
C GLN A 10 47.40 14.76 35.08
N VAL A 11 47.44 15.19 36.35
CA VAL A 11 47.13 14.34 37.51
C VAL A 11 45.63 14.38 37.77
N SER A 12 44.98 13.25 37.55
CA SER A 12 43.56 13.00 37.89
C SER A 12 43.43 12.86 39.41
N LEU A 13 43.18 13.98 40.10
CA LEU A 13 42.89 13.98 41.54
C LEU A 13 41.39 13.72 41.75
N ARG A 14 41.05 12.83 42.68
CA ARG A 14 39.67 12.54 43.16
C ARG A 14 38.70 11.84 42.19
N GLY A 15 39.19 10.91 41.37
CA GLY A 15 38.31 10.07 40.53
C GLY A 15 37.86 10.71 39.23
N SER A 16 38.33 11.94 38.97
CA SER A 16 38.12 12.70 37.75
C SER A 16 39.26 12.44 36.76
N SER A 17 39.10 11.38 35.96
CA SER A 17 40.08 10.98 34.93
C SER A 17 40.32 12.12 33.93
N ALA A 18 41.53 12.28 33.38
CA ALA A 18 41.78 13.19 32.25
C ALA A 18 40.96 12.86 30.98
N ARG A 19 40.31 11.68 30.95
CA ARG A 19 39.33 11.26 29.95
C ARG A 19 37.88 11.37 30.42
N GLU A 20 37.63 11.98 31.58
CA GLU A 20 36.29 12.12 32.13
C GLU A 20 35.46 12.98 31.18
N ILE A 21 34.55 12.32 30.46
CA ILE A 21 33.61 12.97 29.57
C ILE A 21 32.82 13.94 30.44
N THR A 22 32.82 15.23 30.08
CA THR A 22 32.06 16.23 30.81
C THR A 22 30.59 15.80 30.87
N ARG A 23 29.90 16.11 31.97
CA ARG A 23 28.47 15.79 32.14
C ARG A 23 27.66 16.21 30.90
N ASP A 24 27.94 17.39 30.36
CA ASP A 24 27.25 17.90 29.18
C ASP A 24 27.55 17.09 27.92
N ALA A 25 28.79 16.66 27.73
CA ALA A 25 29.14 15.77 26.62
C ALA A 25 28.45 14.39 26.76
N LEU A 26 28.31 13.86 27.97
CA LEU A 26 27.50 12.65 28.21
C LEU A 26 26.02 12.89 27.87
N LEU A 27 25.44 14.02 28.30
CA LEU A 27 24.06 14.37 28.00
C LEU A 27 23.82 14.54 26.49
N GLN A 28 24.77 15.15 25.78
CA GLN A 28 24.72 15.27 24.33
C GLN A 28 24.78 13.89 23.66
N LYS A 29 25.66 12.99 24.10
CA LYS A 29 25.73 11.63 23.56
C LYS A 29 24.41 10.86 23.77
N VAL A 30 23.81 11.00 24.94
CA VAL A 30 22.50 10.40 25.24
C VAL A 30 21.39 11.01 24.37
N SER A 31 21.42 12.32 24.12
CA SER A 31 20.42 12.97 23.26
C SER A 31 20.56 12.53 21.80
N GLU A 32 21.78 12.46 21.27
CA GLU A 32 22.11 11.92 19.94
C GLU A 32 21.61 10.47 19.80
N GLU A 33 21.90 9.60 20.77
CA GLU A 33 21.45 8.20 20.74
C GLU A 33 19.92 8.08 20.84
N ARG A 34 19.26 8.93 21.62
CA ARG A 34 17.79 8.98 21.70
C ARG A 34 17.18 9.45 20.38
N GLN A 35 17.77 10.45 19.73
CA GLN A 35 17.34 10.94 18.42
C GLN A 35 17.51 9.86 17.35
N LEU A 36 18.66 9.18 17.34
CA LEU A 36 18.93 8.06 16.43
C LEU A 36 17.91 6.94 16.61
N ARG A 37 17.65 6.51 17.86
CA ARG A 37 16.62 5.50 18.16
C ARG A 37 15.22 5.94 17.74
N SER A 38 14.86 7.20 17.96
CA SER A 38 13.58 7.76 17.50
C SER A 38 13.45 7.71 15.99
N HIS A 39 14.51 8.11 15.27
CA HIS A 39 14.55 8.08 13.81
C HIS A 39 14.43 6.64 13.28
N LEU A 40 15.19 5.69 13.83
CA LEU A 40 15.13 4.28 13.44
C LEU A 40 13.73 3.69 13.65
N ARG A 41 13.05 4.01 14.76
CA ARG A 41 11.67 3.57 15.00
C ARG A 41 10.70 4.14 13.97
N ARG A 42 10.82 5.42 13.63
CA ARG A 42 9.97 6.07 12.61
C ARG A 42 10.22 5.49 11.22
N ALA A 43 11.48 5.27 10.86
CA ALA A 43 11.85 4.65 9.59
C ALA A 43 11.31 3.21 9.49
N ALA A 44 11.43 2.41 10.57
CA ALA A 44 10.86 1.07 10.62
C ALA A 44 9.33 1.09 10.49
N ALA A 45 8.64 2.01 11.17
CA ALA A 45 7.18 2.17 11.06
C ALA A 45 6.74 2.60 9.64
N ALA A 46 7.48 3.51 9.00
CA ALA A 46 7.24 3.92 7.62
C ALA A 46 7.46 2.75 6.65
N ALA A 47 8.54 2.00 6.79
CA ALA A 47 8.82 0.82 5.98
C ALA A 47 7.71 -0.23 6.11
N LEU A 48 7.25 -0.53 7.33
CA LEU A 48 6.13 -1.44 7.55
C LEU A 48 4.84 -0.93 6.91
N SER A 49 4.58 0.38 6.96
CA SER A 49 3.41 0.99 6.31
C SER A 49 3.47 0.82 4.79
N ILE A 50 4.60 1.15 4.17
CA ILE A 50 4.81 0.99 2.72
C ILE A 50 4.64 -0.47 2.31
N GLN A 51 5.24 -1.40 3.06
CA GLN A 51 5.11 -2.83 2.78
C GLN A 51 3.66 -3.32 2.85
N ARG A 52 2.88 -2.86 3.84
CA ARG A 52 1.46 -3.23 3.97
C ARG A 52 0.63 -2.71 2.79
N VAL A 53 0.82 -1.43 2.43
CA VAL A 53 0.09 -0.81 1.31
C VAL A 53 0.45 -1.51 0.00
N TRP A 54 1.74 -1.75 -0.24
CA TRP A 54 2.21 -2.42 -1.45
C TRP A 54 1.69 -3.86 -1.57
N ARG A 55 1.77 -4.66 -0.49
CA ARG A 55 1.24 -6.03 -0.48
C ARG A 55 -0.26 -6.06 -0.76
N ARG A 56 -1.02 -5.17 -0.12
CA ARG A 56 -2.46 -5.05 -0.37
C ARG A 56 -2.75 -4.69 -1.82
N TYR A 57 -2.07 -3.67 -2.35
CA TYR A 57 -2.23 -3.25 -3.75
C TYR A 57 -1.92 -4.39 -4.71
N SER A 58 -0.80 -5.10 -4.50
CA SER A 58 -0.38 -6.20 -5.37
C SER A 58 -1.42 -7.33 -5.41
N VAL A 59 -1.95 -7.74 -4.26
CA VAL A 59 -2.97 -8.80 -4.19
C VAL A 59 -4.27 -8.35 -4.86
N ILE A 60 -4.74 -7.14 -4.55
CA ILE A 60 -5.96 -6.59 -5.16
C ILE A 60 -5.82 -6.52 -6.68
N ARG A 61 -4.66 -6.08 -7.19
CA ARG A 61 -4.41 -5.98 -8.62
C ARG A 61 -4.52 -7.36 -9.29
N ILE A 62 -3.85 -8.38 -8.74
CA ILE A 62 -3.88 -9.75 -9.29
C ILE A 62 -5.31 -10.30 -9.30
N VAL A 63 -6.01 -10.22 -8.17
CA VAL A 63 -7.39 -10.73 -8.05
C VAL A 63 -8.34 -9.96 -8.97
N SER A 64 -8.16 -8.64 -9.09
CA SER A 64 -8.98 -7.82 -9.98
C SER A 64 -8.77 -8.15 -11.45
N GLU A 65 -7.55 -8.46 -11.87
CA GLU A 65 -7.24 -8.87 -13.24
C GLU A 65 -7.87 -10.23 -13.55
N GLN A 66 -7.67 -11.23 -12.67
CA GLN A 66 -8.25 -12.56 -12.83
C GLN A 66 -9.78 -12.51 -12.87
N LEU A 67 -10.39 -11.78 -11.93
CA LEU A 67 -11.85 -11.64 -11.88
C LEU A 67 -12.40 -10.93 -13.12
N HIS A 68 -11.66 -9.99 -13.69
CA HIS A 68 -12.06 -9.32 -14.92
C HIS A 68 -12.02 -10.28 -16.12
N GLU A 69 -10.98 -11.09 -16.25
CA GLU A 69 -10.88 -12.10 -17.31
C GLU A 69 -11.99 -13.17 -17.20
N GLU A 70 -12.26 -13.66 -15.99
CA GLU A 70 -13.36 -14.60 -15.73
C GLU A 70 -14.72 -13.96 -16.05
N TRP A 71 -14.91 -12.70 -15.66
CA TRP A 71 -16.13 -11.96 -15.95
C TRP A 71 -16.33 -11.76 -17.44
N GLU A 72 -15.29 -11.37 -18.17
CA GLU A 72 -15.32 -11.18 -19.62
C GLU A 72 -15.63 -12.50 -20.34
N ALA A 73 -15.04 -13.61 -19.92
CA ALA A 73 -15.36 -14.93 -20.45
C ALA A 73 -16.83 -15.31 -20.19
N LEU A 74 -17.35 -14.98 -19.01
CA LEU A 74 -18.72 -15.29 -18.62
C LEU A 74 -19.74 -14.46 -19.42
N ILE A 75 -19.54 -13.14 -19.56
CA ILE A 75 -20.51 -12.26 -20.22
C ILE A 75 -20.58 -12.45 -21.74
N ASN A 76 -19.55 -13.03 -22.34
CA ASN A 76 -19.50 -13.32 -23.78
C ASN A 76 -20.16 -14.66 -24.15
N GLN A 77 -20.74 -15.38 -23.19
CA GLN A 77 -21.49 -16.60 -23.48
C GLN A 77 -22.85 -16.25 -24.13
N PRO A 78 -23.27 -16.96 -25.19
CA PRO A 78 -24.49 -16.65 -25.93
C PRO A 78 -25.77 -16.94 -25.14
N ASP A 79 -25.78 -17.99 -24.30
CA ASP A 79 -26.99 -18.54 -23.67
C ASP A 79 -27.08 -18.21 -22.17
N ILE A 80 -26.70 -17.00 -21.78
CA ILE A 80 -26.75 -16.58 -20.38
C ILE A 80 -28.20 -16.35 -19.94
N ASN A 81 -28.66 -17.11 -18.96
CA ASN A 81 -29.93 -16.85 -18.30
C ASN A 81 -29.80 -15.67 -17.29
N LEU A 82 -30.27 -14.50 -17.71
CA LEU A 82 -30.20 -13.24 -16.95
C LEU A 82 -31.24 -13.15 -15.83
N THR A 83 -31.13 -14.04 -14.84
CA THR A 83 -31.92 -13.91 -13.60
C THR A 83 -31.45 -12.71 -12.76
N LYS A 84 -32.34 -12.13 -11.94
CA LYS A 84 -31.98 -11.03 -11.01
C LYS A 84 -30.79 -11.39 -10.11
N GLN A 85 -30.77 -12.64 -9.63
CA GLN A 85 -29.68 -13.15 -8.80
C GLN A 85 -28.38 -13.23 -9.58
N TRP A 86 -28.40 -13.75 -10.81
CA TRP A 86 -27.23 -13.84 -11.68
C TRP A 86 -26.66 -12.45 -12.01
N ILE A 87 -27.53 -11.50 -12.38
CA ILE A 87 -27.12 -10.12 -12.66
C ILE A 87 -26.43 -9.51 -11.43
N SER A 88 -26.97 -9.72 -10.23
CA SER A 88 -26.35 -9.19 -9.02
C SER A 88 -25.01 -9.87 -8.70
N SER A 89 -25.00 -11.21 -8.64
CA SER A 89 -23.86 -11.95 -8.10
C SER A 89 -22.72 -12.14 -9.08
N MET A 90 -23.03 -12.44 -10.35
CA MET A 90 -22.05 -12.82 -11.36
C MET A 90 -21.66 -11.65 -12.25
N MET A 91 -22.57 -10.71 -12.49
CA MET A 91 -22.31 -9.59 -13.38
C MET A 91 -21.92 -8.32 -12.62
N LEU A 92 -22.81 -7.78 -11.78
CA LEU A 92 -22.63 -6.46 -11.17
C LEU A 92 -21.57 -6.42 -10.07
N ARG A 93 -21.56 -7.39 -9.15
CA ARG A 93 -20.57 -7.39 -8.05
C ARG A 93 -19.13 -7.52 -8.55
N PRO A 94 -18.79 -8.46 -9.45
CA PRO A 94 -17.46 -8.51 -10.03
C PRO A 94 -17.12 -7.27 -10.84
N PHE A 95 -18.06 -6.81 -11.68
CA PHE A 95 -17.92 -5.56 -12.44
C PHE A 95 -17.55 -4.38 -11.55
N LEU A 96 -18.37 -4.09 -10.53
CA LEU A 96 -18.13 -3.00 -9.59
C LEU A 96 -16.81 -3.17 -8.84
N PHE A 97 -16.41 -4.42 -8.53
CA PHE A 97 -15.14 -4.67 -7.89
C PHE A 97 -13.98 -4.23 -8.80
N PHE A 98 -13.87 -4.71 -10.04
CA PHE A 98 -12.70 -4.41 -10.86
C PHE A 98 -12.71 -2.99 -11.43
N VAL A 99 -13.86 -2.40 -11.79
CA VAL A 99 -13.90 -1.03 -12.33
C VAL A 99 -13.57 0.04 -11.30
N THR A 100 -13.75 -0.25 -10.01
CA THR A 100 -13.39 0.68 -8.92
C THR A 100 -11.93 0.57 -8.49
N GLN A 101 -11.17 -0.43 -8.96
CA GLN A 101 -9.77 -0.55 -8.59
C GLN A 101 -8.90 0.50 -9.32
N PRO A 102 -7.90 1.11 -8.64
CA PRO A 102 -7.00 2.06 -9.30
C PRO A 102 -6.27 1.50 -10.53
N SER A 103 -6.05 0.17 -10.58
CA SER A 103 -5.40 -0.50 -11.70
C SER A 103 -6.21 -0.48 -13.00
N SER A 104 -7.54 -0.43 -12.93
CA SER A 104 -8.42 -0.43 -14.10
C SER A 104 -8.31 0.89 -14.90
N TRP A 105 -7.86 1.95 -14.25
CA TRP A 105 -7.69 3.29 -14.82
C TRP A 105 -6.24 3.60 -15.19
N TYR A 106 -5.31 2.64 -15.05
CA TYR A 106 -3.96 2.80 -15.59
C TYR A 106 -4.01 2.80 -17.13
N LYS A 107 -3.14 3.58 -17.79
CA LYS A 107 -3.19 3.83 -19.24
C LYS A 107 -3.30 2.57 -20.11
N GLY A 108 -2.76 1.43 -19.67
CA GLY A 108 -2.85 0.16 -20.40
C GLY A 108 -4.14 -0.65 -20.20
N GLN A 109 -5.00 -0.28 -19.24
CA GLN A 109 -6.23 -1.02 -18.89
C GLN A 109 -7.50 -0.20 -19.11
N GLN A 110 -7.40 1.10 -19.39
CA GLN A 110 -8.56 1.98 -19.57
C GLN A 110 -9.52 1.50 -20.66
N ASP A 111 -9.00 1.10 -21.82
CA ASP A 111 -9.84 0.64 -22.94
C ASP A 111 -10.63 -0.63 -22.56
N LYS A 112 -9.98 -1.57 -21.86
CA LYS A 112 -10.65 -2.76 -21.34
C LYS A 112 -11.76 -2.38 -20.35
N THR A 113 -11.47 -1.48 -19.42
CA THR A 113 -12.46 -0.97 -18.46
C THR A 113 -13.66 -0.31 -19.16
N LEU A 114 -13.42 0.50 -20.19
CA LEU A 114 -14.49 1.14 -20.96
C LEU A 114 -15.32 0.13 -21.74
N ASN A 115 -14.70 -0.88 -22.34
CA ASN A 115 -15.41 -1.96 -23.01
C ASN A 115 -16.29 -2.74 -22.04
N SER A 116 -15.79 -3.05 -20.85
CA SER A 116 -16.54 -3.74 -19.80
C SER A 116 -17.69 -2.88 -19.25
N ILE A 117 -17.49 -1.56 -19.11
CA ILE A 117 -18.57 -0.63 -18.79
C ILE A 117 -19.65 -0.68 -19.88
N SER A 118 -19.24 -0.58 -21.16
CA SER A 118 -20.18 -0.62 -22.29
C SER A 118 -20.96 -1.93 -22.33
N ALA A 119 -20.28 -3.07 -22.19
CA ALA A 119 -20.90 -4.39 -22.18
C ALA A 119 -21.89 -4.54 -21.00
N CYS A 120 -21.48 -4.09 -19.82
CA CYS A 120 -22.32 -4.13 -18.62
C CYS A 120 -23.63 -3.33 -18.82
N PHE A 121 -23.54 -2.08 -19.27
CA PHE A 121 -24.71 -1.25 -19.53
C PHE A 121 -25.60 -1.82 -20.64
N LYS A 122 -25.02 -2.37 -21.71
CA LYS A 122 -25.79 -3.02 -22.79
C LYS A 122 -26.61 -4.19 -22.26
N ILE A 123 -26.02 -5.07 -21.45
CA ILE A 123 -26.72 -6.22 -20.87
C ILE A 123 -27.85 -5.75 -19.94
N ILE A 124 -27.60 -4.76 -19.07
CA ILE A 124 -28.62 -4.20 -18.17
C ILE A 124 -29.80 -3.63 -18.97
N LEU A 125 -29.52 -2.80 -19.97
CA LEU A 125 -30.56 -2.17 -20.80
C LEU A 125 -31.37 -3.21 -21.58
N ASN A 126 -30.71 -4.22 -22.15
CA ASN A 126 -31.39 -5.30 -22.84
C ASN A 126 -32.27 -6.13 -21.91
N SER A 127 -31.81 -6.39 -20.67
CA SER A 127 -32.59 -7.10 -19.66
C SER A 127 -33.86 -6.33 -19.28
N ILE A 128 -33.76 -5.01 -19.11
CA ILE A 128 -34.90 -4.13 -18.81
C ILE A 128 -35.89 -4.08 -19.99
N ASN A 129 -35.40 -4.03 -21.22
CA ASN A 129 -36.27 -3.96 -22.40
C ASN A 129 -36.91 -5.31 -22.76
N SER A 130 -36.25 -6.43 -22.45
CA SER A 130 -36.75 -7.78 -22.73
C SER A 130 -37.75 -8.25 -21.67
N MET A 131 -37.52 -7.88 -20.41
CA MET A 131 -38.55 -7.99 -19.38
C MET A 131 -39.46 -6.79 -19.53
N GLY A 132 -40.50 -6.90 -20.37
CA GLY A 132 -41.68 -6.06 -20.24
C GLY A 132 -42.26 -6.27 -18.83
N MET A 133 -41.69 -5.57 -17.85
CA MET A 133 -41.98 -5.71 -16.43
C MET A 133 -43.42 -5.23 -16.23
N PRO A 134 -44.38 -6.12 -15.91
CA PRO A 134 -45.61 -5.65 -15.33
C PRO A 134 -45.22 -5.14 -13.94
N PHE A 135 -45.28 -3.82 -13.76
CA PHE A 135 -45.35 -3.24 -12.43
C PHE A 135 -46.71 -3.67 -11.85
N SER A 136 -46.74 -4.79 -11.14
CA SER A 136 -47.86 -5.18 -10.27
C SER A 136 -47.37 -5.31 -8.85
#